data_AF-A0AAD7YL60-F1
#
_entry.id   AF-A0AAD7YL60-F1
#
_cell.length_a   1.000
_cell.length_b   1.000
_cell.length_c   1.000
_cell.angle_alpha   90.00
_cell.angle_beta   90.00
_cell.angle_gamma   90.00
#
_symmetry.space_group_name_H-M   'P 1'
#
loop_
_entity.id
_entity.type
_entity.pdbx_description
1 polymer ?
#
loop_
_entity_poly.entity_id
_entity_poly.type
_entity_poly.pdbx_seq_one_letter_code
_entity_poly.pdbx_strand_id
1 'polypeptide(L)'
;MYVSTSVRPLSRDELHYRRIVLRDAIICIGWIKLISIFCYTGLYLLVRIYSEGKCSTAIQYMILAIIPVQVLSALLLFLGAIEVKPFALKAALWLSLLLAMYTTVLGIIGAIYFIRYGDQFMHFLIAAIFAILSFSVCCQVLPTPFLHVVVQRRRRHDRI
;
A
#
# COMPACT_ATOMS: atom_id res chain seq x y z
N MET A 1 6.97 -5.43 -22.43
CA MET A 1 8.28 -4.79 -22.22
C MET A 1 9.27 -5.85 -21.75
N TYR A 2 10.08 -6.38 -22.66
CA TYR A 2 11.13 -7.35 -22.33
C TYR A 2 12.27 -6.59 -21.67
N VAL A 3 12.52 -6.83 -20.38
CA VAL A 3 13.72 -6.35 -19.70
C VAL A 3 14.86 -7.26 -20.13
N SER A 4 15.73 -6.76 -21.01
CA SER A 4 17.00 -7.38 -21.36
C SER A 4 17.82 -7.61 -20.09
N THR A 5 17.80 -8.84 -19.60
CA THR A 5 18.62 -9.29 -18.47
C THR A 5 20.06 -9.35 -18.94
N SER A 6 20.84 -8.30 -18.68
CA SER A 6 22.30 -8.44 -18.76
C SER A 6 22.73 -9.44 -17.68
N VAL A 7 23.31 -10.55 -18.15
CA VAL A 7 23.85 -11.67 -17.37
C VAL A 7 25.26 -11.28 -16.92
N ARG A 8 25.39 -10.14 -16.22
CA ARG A 8 26.67 -9.75 -15.60
C ARG A 8 26.64 -10.19 -14.14
N PRO A 9 27.65 -10.96 -13.65
CA PRO A 9 27.77 -11.24 -12.23
C PRO A 9 27.96 -9.91 -11.50
N LEU A 10 27.08 -9.63 -10.54
CA LEU A 10 27.10 -8.40 -9.75
C LEU A 10 28.31 -8.41 -8.82
N SER A 11 29.07 -7.32 -8.79
CA SER A 11 30.16 -7.13 -7.83
C SER A 11 29.62 -7.10 -6.40
N ARG A 12 30.43 -7.49 -5.41
CA ARG A 12 30.06 -7.43 -3.97
C ARG A 12 29.62 -6.02 -3.55
N ASP A 13 30.21 -4.98 -4.15
CA ASP A 13 29.86 -3.59 -3.88
C ASP A 13 28.47 -3.21 -4.42
N GLU A 14 28.09 -3.73 -5.60
CA GLU A 14 26.75 -3.51 -6.18
C GLU A 14 25.66 -4.21 -5.36
N LEU A 15 25.96 -5.37 -4.77
CA LEU A 15 25.07 -6.08 -3.84
C LEU A 15 24.89 -5.31 -2.52
N HIS A 16 25.96 -4.69 -2.01
CA HIS A 16 25.88 -3.88 -0.79
C HIS A 16 25.06 -2.61 -1.03
N TYR A 17 25.33 -1.89 -2.13
CA TYR A 17 24.58 -0.71 -2.53
C TYR A 17 23.08 -1.02 -2.72
N ARG A 18 22.76 -2.11 -3.43
CA ARG A 18 21.35 -2.54 -3.60
C ARG A 18 20.67 -2.88 -2.27
N ARG A 19 21.39 -3.37 -1.27
CA ARG A 19 20.84 -3.68 0.06
C ARG A 19 20.43 -2.42 0.81
N ILE A 20 21.25 -1.37 0.74
CA ILE A 20 20.95 -0.07 1.35
C ILE A 20 19.72 0.54 0.68
N VAL A 21 19.71 0.57 -0.66
CA VAL A 21 18.56 1.07 -1.44
C VAL A 21 17.28 0.28 -1.15
N LEU A 22 17.37 -1.05 -1.01
CA LEU A 22 16.22 -1.88 -0.62
C LEU A 22 15.68 -1.50 0.76
N ARG A 23 16.58 -1.31 1.72
CA ARG A 23 16.22 -0.98 3.10
C ARG A 23 15.57 0.39 3.17
N ASP A 24 16.13 1.37 2.48
CA ASP A 24 15.59 2.74 2.46
C ASP A 24 14.23 2.78 1.74
N ALA A 25 14.07 2.02 0.66
CA ALA A 25 12.79 1.88 -0.03
C ALA A 25 11.72 1.25 0.89
N ILE A 26 12.08 0.21 1.65
CA ILE A 26 11.16 -0.44 2.60
C ILE A 26 10.78 0.51 3.74
N ILE A 27 11.76 1.25 4.29
CA ILE A 27 11.51 2.24 5.35
C ILE A 27 10.55 3.31 4.82
N CYS A 28 10.78 3.83 3.62
CA CYS A 28 9.90 4.81 2.98
C CYS A 28 8.48 4.27 2.80
N ILE A 29 8.32 3.05 2.29
CA ILE A 29 7.00 2.40 2.14
C ILE A 29 6.32 2.22 3.52
N GLY A 30 7.09 1.86 4.54
CA GLY A 30 6.60 1.76 5.92
C GLY A 30 6.04 3.08 6.44
N TRP A 31 6.77 4.18 6.25
CA TRP A 31 6.31 5.52 6.63
C TRP A 31 5.04 5.95 5.90
N ILE A 32 4.95 5.69 4.59
CA ILE A 32 3.73 6.02 3.83
C ILE A 32 2.52 5.23 4.35
N LYS A 33 2.70 3.94 4.70
CA LYS A 33 1.63 3.14 5.30
C LYS A 33 1.22 3.65 6.68
N LEU A 34 2.17 4.10 7.49
CA LEU A 34 1.90 4.68 8.80
C LEU A 34 1.06 5.96 8.68
N ILE A 35 1.45 6.88 7.79
CA ILE A 35 0.68 8.09 7.46
C ILE A 35 -0.72 7.71 6.98
N SER A 36 -0.82 6.68 6.13
CA SER A 36 -2.12 6.21 5.64
C SER A 36 -3.04 5.72 6.76
N ILE A 37 -2.52 5.01 7.77
CA ILE A 37 -3.30 4.57 8.94
C ILE A 37 -3.83 5.78 9.73
N PHE A 38 -2.99 6.81 9.91
CA PHE A 38 -3.43 8.07 10.52
C PHE A 38 -4.54 8.75 9.70
N CYS A 39 -4.42 8.78 8.37
CA CYS A 39 -5.48 9.30 7.50
C CYS A 39 -6.80 8.52 7.64
N TYR A 40 -6.76 7.19 7.66
CA TYR A 40 -7.97 6.37 7.85
C TYR A 40 -8.60 6.59 9.23
N THR A 41 -7.77 6.76 10.26
CA THR A 41 -8.25 7.07 11.61
C THR A 41 -8.91 8.45 11.66
N GLY A 42 -8.30 9.45 11.02
CA GLY A 42 -8.87 10.80 10.89
C GLY A 42 -10.19 10.79 10.13
N LEU A 43 -10.27 10.07 9.00
CA LEU A 43 -11.50 9.88 8.24
C LEU A 43 -12.59 9.21 9.07
N TYR A 44 -12.26 8.17 9.82
CA TYR A 44 -13.21 7.49 10.71
C TYR A 44 -13.79 8.47 11.74
N LEU A 45 -12.95 9.27 12.40
CA LEU A 45 -13.40 10.28 13.36
C LEU A 45 -14.25 11.36 12.68
N LEU A 46 -13.86 11.82 11.48
CA LEU A 46 -14.61 12.81 10.72
C LEU A 46 -16.02 12.31 10.37
N VAL A 47 -16.13 11.09 9.82
CA VAL A 47 -17.42 10.48 9.48
C VAL A 47 -18.27 10.27 10.74
N ARG A 48 -17.65 9.90 11.87
CA ARG A 48 -18.33 9.72 13.14
C ARG A 48 -18.94 11.01 13.70
N ILE A 49 -18.25 12.14 13.53
CA ILE A 49 -18.69 13.43 14.09
C ILE A 49 -19.71 14.10 13.17
N TYR A 50 -19.50 14.06 11.86
CA TYR A 50 -20.26 14.88 10.90
C TYR A 50 -21.32 14.12 10.10
N SER A 51 -21.41 12.80 10.21
CA SER A 51 -22.31 12.02 9.37
C SER A 51 -23.13 11.03 10.20
N GLU A 52 -24.44 11.24 10.24
CA GLU A 52 -25.41 10.35 10.88
C GLU A 52 -26.24 9.57 9.83
N GLY A 53 -26.75 8.39 10.23
CA GLY A 53 -27.60 7.55 9.40
C GLY A 53 -26.95 6.24 8.95
N LYS A 54 -27.79 5.31 8.45
CA LYS A 54 -27.40 3.92 8.13
C LYS A 54 -26.26 3.81 7.10
N CYS A 55 -26.21 4.72 6.13
CA CYS A 55 -25.14 4.75 5.13
C CYS A 55 -23.81 5.24 5.71
N SER A 56 -23.83 6.20 6.64
CA SER A 56 -22.64 6.64 7.37
C SER A 56 -22.04 5.50 8.19
N THR A 57 -22.89 4.75 8.90
CA THR A 57 -22.44 3.59 9.69
C THR A 57 -21.78 2.53 8.79
N ALA A 58 -22.32 2.28 7.60
CA ALA A 58 -21.71 1.37 6.63
C ALA A 58 -20.32 1.87 6.18
N ILE A 59 -20.16 3.15 5.88
CA ILE A 59 -18.87 3.75 5.51
C ILE A 59 -17.87 3.67 6.68
N GLN A 60 -18.31 3.90 7.92
CA GLN A 60 -17.47 3.75 9.11
C GLN A 60 -16.95 2.32 9.27
N TYR A 61 -17.80 1.31 9.10
CA TYR A 61 -17.36 -0.09 9.14
C TYR A 61 -16.40 -0.43 8.01
N MET A 62 -16.62 0.09 6.81
CA MET A 62 -15.71 -0.08 5.67
C MET A 62 -14.33 0.55 5.93
N ILE A 63 -14.28 1.76 6.50
CA ILE A 63 -13.02 2.41 6.91
C ILE A 63 -12.34 1.60 8.01
N LEU A 64 -13.09 1.17 9.03
CA LEU A 64 -12.55 0.42 10.16
C LEU A 64 -11.94 -0.92 9.73
N ALA A 65 -12.55 -1.60 8.75
CA ALA A 65 -12.07 -2.87 8.21
C ALA A 65 -10.72 -2.73 7.45
N ILE A 66 -10.40 -1.55 6.89
CA ILE A 66 -9.14 -1.29 6.18
C ILE A 66 -7.95 -1.25 7.15
N ILE A 67 -8.13 -0.69 8.34
CA ILE A 67 -7.06 -0.46 9.32
C ILE A 67 -6.31 -1.76 9.68
N PRO A 68 -6.96 -2.87 10.11
CA PRO A 68 -6.25 -4.10 10.46
C PRO A 68 -5.54 -4.72 9.25
N VAL A 69 -6.12 -4.62 8.05
CA VAL A 69 -5.49 -5.13 6.82
C VAL A 69 -4.24 -4.31 6.46
N GLN A 70 -4.25 -3.00 6.70
CA GLN A 70 -3.08 -2.15 6.53
C GLN A 70 -1.97 -2.46 7.52
N VAL A 71 -2.31 -2.67 8.79
CA VAL A 71 -1.34 -3.06 9.83
C VAL A 71 -0.71 -4.39 9.46
N LEU A 72 -1.50 -5.39 9.05
CA LEU A 72 -0.99 -6.68 8.59
C LEU A 72 -0.08 -6.53 7.37
N SER A 73 -0.45 -5.67 6.41
CA SER A 73 0.38 -5.37 5.24
C SER A 73 1.72 -4.73 5.61
N ALA A 74 1.73 -3.78 6.55
CA ALA A 74 2.94 -3.14 7.05
C ALA A 74 3.84 -4.14 7.79
N LEU A 75 3.26 -5.00 8.65
CA LEU A 75 3.98 -6.05 9.35
C LEU A 75 4.62 -7.05 8.38
N LEU A 76 3.90 -7.49 7.35
CA LEU A 76 4.42 -8.40 6.34
C LEU A 76 5.57 -7.79 5.52
N LEU A 77 5.50 -6.48 5.20
CA LEU A 77 6.60 -5.76 4.56
C LEU A 77 7.83 -5.70 5.47
N PHE A 78 7.64 -5.36 6.75
CA PHE A 78 8.72 -5.27 7.72
C PHE A 78 9.38 -6.64 7.97
N LEU A 79 8.58 -7.69 8.12
CA LEU A 79 9.07 -9.06 8.27
C LEU A 79 9.79 -9.55 7.01
N GLY A 80 9.24 -9.23 5.83
CA GLY A 80 9.86 -9.50 4.54
C GLY A 80 11.22 -8.79 4.36
N ALA A 81 11.40 -7.63 4.99
CA ALA A 81 12.64 -6.87 4.98
C ALA A 81 13.71 -7.44 5.91
N ILE A 82 13.32 -7.81 7.14
CA ILE A 82 14.23 -8.32 8.17
C ILE A 82 14.69 -9.73 7.85
N GLU A 83 13.76 -10.64 7.57
CA GLU A 83 14.06 -12.06 7.40
C GLU A 83 14.35 -12.44 5.94
N VAL A 84 14.22 -11.48 5.01
CA VAL A 84 14.43 -11.65 3.56
C VAL A 84 13.68 -12.86 3.02
N LYS A 85 12.46 -13.06 3.52
CA LYS A 85 11.53 -14.08 3.05
C LYS A 85 10.80 -13.52 1.82
N PRO A 86 11.14 -13.92 0.58
CA PRO A 86 10.48 -13.41 -0.64
C PRO A 86 8.98 -13.71 -0.64
N PHE A 87 8.55 -14.77 0.06
CA PHE A 87 7.14 -15.10 0.18
C PHE A 87 6.37 -14.04 0.98
N ALA A 88 6.91 -13.57 2.11
CA ALA A 88 6.30 -12.52 2.92
C ALA A 88 6.21 -11.20 2.13
N LEU A 89 7.27 -10.86 1.40
CA LEU A 89 7.28 -9.68 0.54
C LEU A 89 6.23 -9.80 -0.58
N LYS A 90 6.14 -10.95 -1.26
CA LYS A 90 5.14 -11.19 -2.31
C LYS A 90 3.72 -11.11 -1.75
N ALA A 91 3.46 -11.70 -0.59
CA ALA A 91 2.17 -11.62 0.08
C ALA A 91 1.81 -10.17 0.46
N ALA A 92 2.77 -9.40 0.98
CA ALA A 92 2.56 -8.01 1.35
C ALA A 92 2.23 -7.12 0.13
N LEU A 93 2.84 -7.40 -1.03
CA LEU A 93 2.56 -6.73 -2.29
C LEU A 93 1.16 -7.04 -2.81
N TRP A 94 0.77 -8.31 -2.81
CA TRP A 94 -0.60 -8.71 -3.18
C TRP A 94 -1.63 -8.09 -2.26
N LEU A 95 -1.38 -8.07 -0.95
CA LEU A 95 -2.25 -7.45 0.03
C LEU A 95 -2.36 -5.93 -0.20
N SER A 96 -1.25 -5.26 -0.55
CA SER A 96 -1.25 -3.84 -0.89
C SER A 96 -2.04 -3.55 -2.17
N LEU A 97 -1.92 -4.40 -3.20
CA LEU A 97 -2.69 -4.28 -4.43
C LEU A 97 -4.19 -4.46 -4.17
N LEU A 98 -4.57 -5.46 -3.40
CA LEU A 98 -5.96 -5.71 -3.03
C LEU A 98 -6.54 -4.53 -2.25
N LEU A 99 -5.74 -3.95 -1.34
CA LEU A 99 -6.11 -2.74 -0.61
C LEU A 99 -6.31 -1.54 -1.54
N ALA A 100 -5.44 -1.35 -2.53
CA ALA A 100 -5.57 -0.27 -3.52
C ALA A 100 -6.85 -0.40 -4.35
N MET A 101 -7.22 -1.63 -4.74
CA MET A 101 -8.48 -1.90 -5.43
C MET A 101 -9.70 -1.68 -4.53
N TYR A 102 -9.60 -2.02 -3.25
CA TYR A 102 -10.68 -1.76 -2.30
C TYR A 102 -10.90 -0.25 -2.10
N THR A 103 -9.82 0.52 -2.01
CA THR A 103 -9.88 1.97 -1.79
C THR A 103 -10.33 2.73 -3.03
N THR A 104 -10.03 2.27 -4.25
CA THR A 104 -10.64 2.83 -5.48
C THR A 104 -12.15 2.62 -5.49
N VAL A 105 -12.64 1.42 -5.16
CA VAL A 105 -14.08 1.12 -5.12
C VAL A 105 -14.79 2.03 -4.10
N LEU A 106 -14.23 2.20 -2.91
CA LEU A 106 -14.74 3.14 -1.91
C LEU A 106 -14.76 4.59 -2.40
N GLY A 107 -13.70 5.03 -3.07
CA GLY A 107 -13.65 6.36 -3.69
C GLY A 107 -14.74 6.56 -4.75
N ILE A 108 -14.95 5.55 -5.61
CA ILE A 108 -16.00 5.58 -6.64
C ILE A 108 -17.39 5.63 -6.01
N ILE A 109 -17.65 4.82 -4.98
CA ILE A 109 -18.92 4.84 -4.25
C ILE A 109 -19.15 6.23 -3.64
N GLY A 110 -18.15 6.79 -2.95
CA GLY A 110 -18.24 8.14 -2.38
C GLY A 110 -18.53 9.21 -3.44
N ALA A 111 -17.89 9.12 -4.60
CA ALA A 111 -18.10 10.05 -5.72
C ALA A 111 -19.51 9.93 -6.33
N ILE A 112 -20.03 8.71 -6.52
CA ILE A 112 -21.39 8.48 -7.03
C ILE A 112 -22.42 9.04 -6.05
N TYR A 113 -22.22 8.84 -4.74
CA TYR A 113 -23.10 9.41 -3.71
C TYR A 113 -23.07 10.94 -3.72
N PHE A 114 -21.90 11.56 -3.88
CA PHE A 114 -21.80 13.01 -4.00
C PHE A 114 -22.58 13.55 -5.21
N ILE A 115 -22.40 12.95 -6.40
CA ILE A 115 -23.10 13.37 -7.63
C ILE A 115 -24.62 13.26 -7.47
N ARG A 116 -25.10 12.22 -6.78
CA ARG A 116 -26.53 11.96 -6.64
C ARG A 116 -27.22 12.88 -5.62
N TYR A 117 -26.54 13.25 -4.54
CA TYR A 117 -27.15 13.99 -3.43
C TYR A 117 -26.70 15.45 -3.32
N GLY A 118 -25.71 15.88 -4.11
CA GLY A 118 -25.39 17.29 -4.42
C GLY A 118 -24.82 18.16 -3.30
N ASP A 119 -25.17 17.89 -2.03
CA ASP A 119 -24.92 18.78 -0.89
C ASP A 119 -23.91 18.21 0.12
N GLN A 120 -23.54 16.93 0.00
CA GLN A 120 -22.65 16.28 0.94
C GLN A 120 -21.17 16.44 0.55
N PHE A 121 -20.65 17.67 0.69
CA PHE A 121 -19.23 17.99 0.50
C PHE A 121 -18.28 17.02 1.25
N MET A 122 -18.73 16.50 2.41
CA MET A 122 -18.00 15.48 3.16
C MET A 122 -17.79 14.18 2.37
N HIS A 123 -18.76 13.73 1.56
CA HIS A 123 -18.62 12.53 0.72
C HIS A 123 -17.65 12.75 -0.45
N PHE A 124 -17.58 13.97 -0.99
CA PHE A 124 -16.56 14.36 -1.98
C PHE A 124 -15.17 14.38 -1.36
N LEU A 125 -15.01 14.96 -0.18
CA LEU A 125 -13.73 14.99 0.54
C LEU A 125 -13.24 13.57 0.86
N ILE A 126 -14.16 12.69 1.30
CA ILE A 126 -13.89 11.27 1.53
C ILE A 126 -13.44 10.60 0.22
N ALA A 127 -14.17 10.79 -0.88
CA ALA A 127 -13.81 10.22 -2.18
C ALA A 127 -12.43 10.68 -2.67
N ALA A 128 -12.12 11.97 -2.53
CA ALA A 128 -10.83 12.54 -2.90
C ALA A 128 -9.69 11.95 -2.05
N ILE A 129 -9.89 11.81 -0.74
CA ILE A 129 -8.90 11.20 0.15
C ILE A 129 -8.69 9.73 -0.20
N PHE A 130 -9.75 8.98 -0.49
CA PHE A 130 -9.65 7.59 -0.96
C PHE A 130 -8.93 7.46 -2.31
N ALA A 131 -9.14 8.39 -3.24
CA ALA A 131 -8.42 8.43 -4.51
C ALA A 131 -6.92 8.72 -4.33
N ILE A 132 -6.56 9.67 -3.48
CA ILE A 132 -5.16 9.98 -3.14
C ILE A 132 -4.50 8.77 -2.45
N LEU A 133 -5.20 8.13 -1.53
CA LEU A 133 -4.71 6.94 -0.84
C LEU A 133 -4.52 5.76 -1.80
N SER A 134 -5.45 5.54 -2.73
CA SER A 134 -5.29 4.52 -3.78
C SER A 134 -4.08 4.81 -4.68
N PHE A 135 -3.94 6.06 -5.15
CA PHE A 135 -2.79 6.45 -5.97
C PHE A 135 -1.46 6.23 -5.23
N SER A 136 -1.40 6.60 -3.95
CA SER A 136 -0.24 6.38 -3.09
C SER A 136 0.13 4.89 -2.97
N VAL A 137 -0.86 4.01 -2.78
CA VAL A 137 -0.62 2.55 -2.69
C VAL A 137 -0.23 1.97 -4.06
N CYS A 138 -0.82 2.41 -5.16
CA CYS A 138 -0.43 2.01 -6.52
C CYS A 138 1.01 2.43 -6.85
N CYS A 139 1.42 3.64 -6.48
CA CYS A 139 2.79 4.11 -6.65
C CYS A 139 3.80 3.27 -5.87
N GLN A 140 3.42 2.65 -4.75
CA GLN A 140 4.27 1.71 -4.02
C GLN A 140 4.44 0.37 -4.72
N VAL A 141 3.43 -0.09 -5.48
CA VAL A 141 3.48 -1.38 -6.20
C VAL A 141 4.36 -1.29 -7.46
N LEU A 142 4.37 -0.14 -8.15
CA LEU A 142 5.10 0.04 -9.42
C LEU A 142 6.63 -0.23 -9.36
N PRO A 143 7.38 0.17 -8.31
CA PRO A 143 8.82 -0.12 -8.19
C PRO A 143 9.14 -1.53 -7.64
N THR A 144 8.15 -2.30 -7.18
CA THR A 144 8.37 -3.58 -6.49
C THR A 144 8.79 -4.80 -7.34
N PRO A 145 8.54 -4.89 -8.67
CA PRO A 145 9.16 -5.95 -9.47
C PRO A 145 10.69 -5.87 -9.48
N PHE A 146 11.27 -4.66 -9.33
CA PHE A 146 12.70 -4.47 -9.14
C PHE A 146 13.19 -5.10 -7.82
N LEU A 147 12.42 -4.93 -6.73
CA LEU A 147 12.67 -5.53 -5.42
C LEU A 147 12.69 -7.07 -5.49
N HIS A 148 11.72 -7.65 -6.20
CA HIS A 148 11.56 -9.09 -6.31
C HIS A 148 12.71 -9.75 -7.11
N VAL A 149 13.18 -9.09 -8.18
CA VAL A 149 14.35 -9.54 -8.96
C VAL A 149 15.64 -9.49 -8.13
N VAL A 150 15.82 -8.44 -7.29
CA VAL A 150 16.97 -8.33 -6.38
C VAL A 150 16.96 -9.43 -5.33
N VAL A 151 15.82 -9.71 -4.70
CA VAL A 151 15.69 -10.77 -3.67
C VAL A 151 15.86 -12.17 -4.28
N GLN A 152 15.32 -12.43 -5.49
CA GLN A 152 15.52 -13.71 -6.17
C GLN A 152 16.98 -13.98 -6.55
N ARG A 153 17.72 -12.94 -6.96
CA ARG A 153 19.16 -13.09 -7.25
C ARG A 153 19.97 -13.39 -5.99
N ARG A 154 19.60 -12.86 -4.82
CA ARG A 154 20.27 -13.20 -3.54
C ARG A 154 20.18 -14.69 -3.22
N ARG A 155 19.00 -15.31 -3.36
CA ARG A 155 18.80 -16.76 -3.11
C ARG A 155 19.59 -17.69 -4.03
N ARG A 156 20.02 -17.22 -5.21
CA ARG A 156 20.91 -18.02 -6.08
C ARG A 156 22.36 -17.92 -5.65
N HIS A 157 22.77 -16.79 -5.06
CA HIS A 157 24.14 -16.58 -4.61
C HIS A 157 24.42 -17.25 -3.26
N ASP A 158 23.43 -17.33 -2.36
CA ASP A 158 23.59 -18.02 -1.05
C ASP A 158 23.49 -19.56 -1.17
N ARG A 159 23.27 -20.11 -2.38
CA ARG A 159 23.26 -21.56 -2.68
C ARG A 159 24.51 -22.06 -3.41
N ILE A 160 25.48 -21.17 -3.67
CA ILE A 160 26.78 -21.46 -4.25
C ILE A 160 27.81 -21.16 -3.17
#